data_AF-A0AB38RE56-F1
#
_entry.id   AF-A0AB38RE56-F1
#
_cell.length_a   1.000
_cell.length_b   1.000
_cell.length_c   1.000
_cell.angle_alpha   90.00
_cell.angle_beta   90.00
_cell.angle_gamma   90.00
#
_symmetry.space_group_name_H-M   'P 1'
#
loop_
_entity.id
_entity.type
_entity.pdbx_description
1 polymer ?
#
loop_
_entity_poly.entity_id
_entity_poly.type
_entity_poly.pdbx_seq_one_letter_code
_entity_poly.pdbx_strand_id
1 'polypeptide(L)'
;MAIGRTIDVSIPTREWSAEAATFVVFVGALVLPPGTARRLVAASWAVHPIFDLLHERGPESRLPDWYPAICAGYDLGTAGLLAAEPRNFV
;
A
#
# COMPACT_ATOMS: atom_id res chain seq x y z
N MET A 1 -5.93 -27.00 -32.12
CA MET A 1 -4.78 -26.58 -31.30
C MET A 1 -5.33 -25.73 -30.17
N ALA A 2 -5.56 -26.30 -28.99
CA ALA A 2 -6.13 -25.56 -27.86
C ALA A 2 -5.03 -24.69 -27.25
N ILE A 3 -5.19 -23.37 -27.36
CA ILE A 3 -4.33 -22.40 -26.67
C ILE A 3 -4.71 -22.48 -25.20
N GLY A 4 -3.96 -23.28 -24.43
CA GLY A 4 -4.10 -23.32 -22.99
C GLY A 4 -3.80 -21.95 -22.41
N ARG A 5 -4.81 -21.27 -21.86
CA ARG A 5 -4.59 -20.13 -20.96
C ARG A 5 -3.82 -20.68 -19.76
N THR A 6 -2.51 -20.48 -19.74
CA THR A 6 -1.74 -20.54 -18.51
C THR A 6 -2.27 -19.44 -17.61
N ILE A 7 -3.04 -19.83 -16.59
CA ILE A 7 -3.42 -18.93 -15.51
C ILE A 7 -2.12 -18.60 -14.78
N ASP A 8 -1.66 -17.36 -14.89
CA ASP A 8 -0.49 -16.88 -14.18
C ASP A 8 -0.84 -16.79 -12.68
N VAL A 9 -0.41 -17.78 -11.91
CA VAL A 9 -0.70 -17.91 -10.47
C VAL A 9 0.14 -16.93 -9.64
N SER A 10 1.12 -16.26 -10.24
CA SER A 10 1.96 -15.27 -9.55
C SER A 10 1.19 -13.97 -9.24
N ILE A 11 0.27 -13.56 -10.12
CA ILE A 11 -0.56 -12.37 -9.94
C ILE A 11 -1.54 -12.52 -8.76
N PRO A 12 -2.35 -13.61 -8.68
CA PRO A 12 -3.21 -13.84 -7.51
C PRO A 12 -2.41 -13.84 -6.21
N THR A 13 -1.29 -14.57 -6.14
CA THR A 13 -0.52 -14.71 -4.90
C THR A 13 0.01 -13.36 -4.42
N ARG A 14 0.42 -12.48 -5.34
CA ARG A 14 0.94 -11.13 -5.03
C ARG A 14 -0.17 -10.19 -4.54
N GLU A 15 -1.35 -10.25 -5.16
CA GLU A 15 -2.54 -9.48 -4.76
C GLU A 15 -3.04 -9.92 -3.38
N TRP A 16 -3.23 -11.23 -3.17
CA TRP A 16 -3.62 -11.81 -1.88
C TRP A 16 -2.65 -11.45 -0.76
N SER A 17 -1.33 -11.40 -1.05
CA SER A 17 -0.32 -11.00 -0.08
C SER A 17 -0.44 -9.53 0.31
N ALA A 18 -0.74 -8.66 -0.65
CA ALA A 18 -0.95 -7.23 -0.40
C ALA A 18 -2.20 -6.99 0.45
N GLU A 19 -3.32 -7.64 0.10
CA GLU A 19 -4.57 -7.58 0.85
C GLU A 19 -4.37 -8.08 2.29
N ALA A 20 -3.69 -9.21 2.47
CA ALA A 20 -3.38 -9.75 3.79
C ALA A 20 -2.49 -8.81 4.60
N ALA A 21 -1.46 -8.21 3.99
CA ALA A 21 -0.59 -7.25 4.66
C ALA A 21 -1.36 -5.99 5.11
N THR A 22 -2.22 -5.45 4.26
CA THR A 22 -3.09 -4.31 4.61
C THR A 22 -4.05 -4.68 5.75
N PHE A 23 -4.65 -5.87 5.71
CA PHE A 23 -5.52 -6.35 6.77
C PHE A 23 -4.79 -6.46 8.12
N VAL A 24 -3.55 -6.97 8.13
CA VAL A 24 -2.71 -7.04 9.33
C VAL A 24 -2.40 -5.66 9.88
N VAL A 25 -2.06 -4.68 9.03
CA VAL A 25 -1.85 -3.29 9.45
C VAL A 25 -3.11 -2.71 10.08
N PHE A 26 -4.27 -2.92 9.45
CA PHE A 26 -5.55 -2.43 9.95
C PHE A 26 -5.90 -3.02 11.31
N VAL A 27 -5.89 -4.36 11.44
CA VAL A 27 -6.18 -5.05 12.70
C VAL A 27 -5.17 -4.65 13.77
N GLY A 28 -3.88 -4.55 13.42
CA GLY A 28 -2.83 -4.08 14.32
C GLY A 28 -3.12 -2.66 14.85
N ALA A 29 -3.50 -1.74 13.98
CA ALA A 29 -3.86 -0.38 14.38
C ALA A 29 -5.08 -0.31 15.31
N LEU A 30 -6.06 -1.23 15.17
CA LEU A 30 -7.24 -1.29 16.05
C LEU A 30 -6.94 -1.74 17.48
N VAL A 31 -5.90 -2.56 17.69
CA VAL A 31 -5.60 -3.15 19.00
C VAL A 31 -4.43 -2.45 19.72
N LEU A 32 -3.72 -1.56 19.03
CA LEU A 32 -2.58 -0.83 19.58
C LEU A 32 -3.01 0.50 20.25
N PRO A 33 -2.22 1.00 21.22
CA PRO A 33 -2.43 2.34 21.77
C PRO A 33 -2.42 3.40 20.65
N PRO A 34 -3.21 4.49 20.75
CA PRO A 34 -3.39 5.46 19.66
C PRO A 34 -2.09 6.02 19.08
N GLY A 35 -1.10 6.31 19.94
CA GLY A 35 0.22 6.79 19.51
C GLY A 35 1.00 5.76 18.70
N THR A 36 0.91 4.47 19.06
CA THR A 36 1.56 3.38 18.34
C THR A 36 0.80 3.04 17.06
N ALA A 37 -0.53 3.02 17.09
CA ALA A 37 -1.38 2.85 15.91
C ALA A 37 -1.09 3.94 14.86
N ARG A 38 -1.01 5.21 15.28
CA ARG A 38 -0.63 6.32 14.39
C ARG A 38 0.74 6.11 13.75
N ARG A 39 1.74 5.73 14.53
CA ARG A 39 3.10 5.46 14.02
C ARG A 39 3.13 4.27 13.06
N LEU A 40 2.36 3.22 13.34
CA LEU A 40 2.21 2.07 12.46
C LEU A 40 1.62 2.51 11.11
N VAL A 41 0.51 3.24 11.12
CA VAL A 41 -0.13 3.73 9.90
C VAL A 41 0.77 4.71 9.14
N ALA A 42 1.48 5.60 9.84
CA ALA A 42 2.45 6.50 9.23
C ALA A 42 3.59 5.74 8.53
N ALA A 43 4.13 4.71 9.18
CA ALA A 43 5.16 3.85 8.59
C ALA A 43 4.64 3.06 7.38
N SER A 44 3.40 2.57 7.44
CA SER A 44 2.75 1.90 6.31
C SER A 44 2.61 2.82 5.10
N TRP A 45 2.18 4.07 5.30
CA TRP A 45 2.18 5.07 4.22
C TRP A 45 3.59 5.34 3.68
N ALA A 46 4.61 5.44 4.53
CA ALA A 46 5.98 5.68 4.07
C ALA A 46 6.56 4.52 3.24
N VAL A 47 6.11 3.29 3.48
CA VAL A 47 6.56 2.09 2.75
C VAL A 47 5.74 1.83 1.48
N HIS A 48 4.51 2.35 1.38
CA HIS A 48 3.61 2.13 0.24
C HIS A 48 4.23 2.44 -1.14
N PRO A 49 5.02 3.53 -1.32
CA PRO A 49 5.65 3.82 -2.60
C PRO A 49 6.65 2.73 -3.05
N ILE A 50 7.31 2.08 -2.09
CA ILE A 50 8.22 0.97 -2.36
C ILE A 50 7.43 -0.23 -2.84
N PHE A 51 6.28 -0.50 -2.22
CA PHE A 51 5.38 -1.56 -2.67
C PHE A 51 4.91 -1.28 -4.09
N ASP A 52 4.44 -0.08 -4.42
CA ASP A 52 4.00 0.29 -5.77
C ASP A 52 5.10 0.17 -6.82
N LEU A 53 6.33 0.53 -6.48
CA LEU A 53 7.48 0.37 -7.38
C LEU A 53 7.78 -1.10 -7.70
N LEU A 54 7.62 -1.98 -6.71
CA LEU A 54 7.78 -3.43 -6.90
C LEU A 54 6.53 -4.06 -7.54
N HIS A 55 5.38 -3.43 -7.39
CA HIS A 55 4.12 -3.85 -7.97
C HIS A 55 4.06 -3.37 -9.43
N GLU A 56 4.59 -4.19 -10.33
CA GLU A 56 4.52 -3.87 -11.76
C GLU A 56 3.07 -3.61 -12.18
N ARG A 57 2.88 -2.49 -12.88
CA ARG A 57 1.61 -2.11 -13.49
C ARG A 57 1.35 -3.13 -14.61
N GLY A 58 0.31 -3.94 -14.43
CA GLY A 58 -0.08 -4.95 -15.42
C GLY A 58 -0.31 -4.34 -16.80
N PRO A 59 -0.27 -5.15 -17.88
CA PRO A 59 -0.32 -4.70 -19.26
C PRO A 59 -1.60 -3.92 -19.61
N GLU A 60 -2.65 -4.04 -18.79
CA GLU A 60 -3.94 -3.36 -18.95
C GLU A 60 -4.00 -2.00 -18.22
N SER A 61 -2.92 -1.56 -17.58
CA SER A 61 -2.90 -0.29 -16.85
C SER A 61 -3.06 0.90 -17.81
N ARG A 62 -4.08 1.72 -17.57
CA ARG A 62 -4.34 2.97 -18.32
C ARG A 62 -3.70 4.20 -17.67
N LEU A 63 -2.90 4.01 -16.64
CA LEU A 63 -2.30 5.10 -15.87
C LEU A 63 -1.06 5.65 -16.60
N PRO A 64 -0.92 6.98 -16.72
CA PRO A 64 0.28 7.60 -17.30
C PRO A 64 1.55 7.28 -16.50
N ASP A 65 2.70 7.34 -17.16
CA ASP A 65 4.01 7.04 -16.55
C ASP A 65 4.38 7.93 -15.35
N TRP A 66 3.86 9.14 -15.29
CA TRP A 66 4.10 10.07 -14.18
C TRP A 66 3.19 9.82 -12.97
N TYR A 67 2.08 9.08 -13.13
CA TYR A 67 1.07 8.91 -12.09
C TYR A 67 1.62 8.24 -10.82
N PRO A 68 2.48 7.19 -10.89
CA PRO A 68 3.07 6.59 -9.71
C PRO A 68 3.92 7.57 -8.89
N ALA A 69 4.62 8.52 -9.53
CA ALA A 69 5.44 9.50 -8.82
C ALA A 69 4.59 10.48 -8.00
N ILE A 70 3.40 10.85 -8.50
CA ILE A 70 2.45 11.68 -7.75
C ILE A 70 1.89 10.92 -6.55
N CYS A 71 1.52 9.64 -6.73
CA CYS A 71 1.04 8.79 -5.65
C CYS A 71 2.10 8.65 -4.54
N ALA A 72 3.34 8.37 -4.94
CA ALA A 72 4.46 8.32 -4.00
C ALA A 72 4.62 9.62 -3.18
N GLY A 73 4.43 10.78 -3.81
CA GLY A 73 4.44 12.07 -3.12
C GLY A 73 3.30 12.22 -2.12
N TYR A 74 2.09 11.78 -2.48
CA TYR A 74 0.93 11.79 -1.58
C TYR A 74 1.14 10.88 -0.35
N ASP A 75 1.70 9.70 -0.58
CA ASP A 75 1.97 8.73 0.48
C ASP A 75 2.97 9.28 1.51
N LEU A 76 4.08 9.86 1.03
CA LEU A 76 5.09 10.48 1.88
C LEU A 76 4.54 11.72 2.62
N GLY A 77 3.69 12.51 1.95
CA GLY A 77 3.00 13.64 2.58
C GLY A 77 2.09 13.18 3.72
N THR A 78 1.28 12.15 3.48
CA THR A 78 0.39 11.56 4.49
C THR A 78 1.17 10.96 5.66
N ALA A 79 2.24 10.22 5.37
CA ALA A 79 3.16 9.70 6.40
C ALA A 79 3.76 10.83 7.25
N GLY A 80 4.20 11.92 6.61
CA GLY A 80 4.74 13.09 7.28
C GLY A 80 3.73 13.77 8.21
N LEU A 81 2.49 13.98 7.75
CA LEU A 81 1.41 14.53 8.57
C LEU A 81 1.10 13.64 9.77
N LEU A 82 0.98 12.33 9.53
CA LEU A 82 0.73 11.35 10.59
C LEU A 82 1.92 11.20 11.54
N ALA A 83 3.15 11.49 11.14
CA ALA A 83 4.31 11.48 12.01
C ALA A 83 4.44 12.78 12.83
N ALA A 84 4.21 13.93 12.21
CA ALA A 84 4.44 15.25 12.78
C ALA A 84 3.47 15.64 13.91
N GLU A 85 2.23 15.12 13.94
CA GLU A 85 1.20 15.61 14.89
C GLU A 85 0.66 14.60 15.89
N PRO A 86 0.92 14.77 17.20
CA PRO A 86 0.04 14.27 18.25
C PRO A 86 -1.17 15.20 18.38
N ARG A 87 -1.97 15.38 17.32
CA ARG A 87 -3.27 16.03 17.46
C ARG A 87 -4.31 14.94 17.68
N ASN A 88 -4.91 14.96 18.87
CA ASN A 88 -6.14 14.24 19.13
C ASN A 88 -7.18 14.78 18.13
N PHE A 89 -7.49 14.02 17.09
CA PHE A 89 -8.74 14.21 16.38
C PHE A 89 -9.83 13.66 17.32
N VAL A 90 -10.42 14.57 18.08
CA VAL A 90 -11.67 14.34 18.83
C VAL A 90 -12.81 14.36 17.83
#